data_AF-A0A5J5CEK8-F1
#
_entry.id   AF-A0A5J5CEK8-F1
#
_cell.length_a   1.000
_cell.length_b   1.000
_cell.length_c   1.000
_cell.angle_alpha   90.00
_cell.angle_beta   90.00
_cell.angle_gamma   90.00
#
_symmetry.space_group_name_H-M   'P 1'
#
loop_
_entity.id
_entity.type
_entity.pdbx_description
1 polymer ?
#
loop_
_entity_poly.entity_id
_entity_poly.type
_entity_poly.pdbx_seq_one_letter_code
_entity_poly.pdbx_strand_id
1 'polypeptide(L)'
;MIAGGSSASGASSAAHQSQLSERELGSKKDQAVFVENCWSKNSVPMKAFCQNTKCLSKRLTFRDVQSPQEFRHGETAEVVCDVISSPVPVVVWYYQDKEITEEHHSRFQVLTNNNLQIQQVTKADEGVYRCEASVEARGEIDFVDIAMVVNGEL
;
A
#
# COMPACT_ATOMS: atom_id res chain seq x y z
N MET A 1 -67.10 14.04 59.80
CA MET A 1 -66.10 14.92 60.46
C MET A 1 -64.73 14.30 60.22
N ILE A 2 -63.71 15.14 59.95
CA ILE A 2 -62.25 14.88 59.98
C ILE A 2 -61.72 14.02 58.80
N ALA A 3 -61.08 14.60 57.77
CA ALA A 3 -59.64 14.96 57.62
C ALA A 3 -58.70 13.74 57.73
N GLY A 4 -57.61 13.53 56.99
CA GLY A 4 -56.82 14.17 55.94
C GLY A 4 -55.67 13.15 55.67
N GLY A 5 -55.13 12.99 54.46
CA GLY A 5 -53.95 13.71 53.99
C GLY A 5 -52.89 12.75 53.41
N SER A 6 -52.25 13.20 52.31
CA SER A 6 -50.88 12.94 51.78
C SER A 6 -50.41 11.48 51.57
N SER A 7 -49.66 11.08 50.52
CA SER A 7 -48.69 11.77 49.67
C SER A 7 -48.34 10.89 48.44
N ALA A 8 -47.70 11.50 47.44
CA ALA A 8 -47.12 10.92 46.20
C ALA A 8 -46.20 9.69 46.45
N SER A 9 -45.77 8.85 45.50
CA SER A 9 -45.28 9.06 44.13
C SER A 9 -44.94 7.67 43.53
N GLY A 10 -45.05 7.48 42.21
CA GLY A 10 -43.88 7.16 41.39
C GLY A 10 -43.79 5.69 40.93
N ALA A 11 -43.61 5.51 39.63
CA ALA A 11 -43.58 4.24 38.90
C ALA A 11 -42.34 3.37 39.20
N SER A 12 -42.51 2.04 39.15
CA SER A 12 -41.40 1.08 39.08
C SER A 12 -41.62 0.15 37.89
N SER A 13 -40.78 0.27 36.88
CA SER A 13 -40.52 -0.80 35.92
C SER A 13 -39.01 -0.80 35.69
N ALA A 14 -38.31 -1.69 36.39
CA ALA A 14 -36.88 -1.90 36.22
C ALA A 14 -36.66 -3.24 35.51
N ALA A 15 -35.94 -3.15 34.40
CA ALA A 15 -35.52 -4.25 33.55
C ALA A 15 -34.61 -5.23 34.30
N HIS A 16 -34.75 -6.50 33.96
CA HIS A 16 -34.02 -7.62 34.53
C HIS A 16 -32.63 -7.70 33.89
N GLN A 17 -31.57 -7.49 34.68
CA GLN A 17 -30.18 -7.61 34.28
C GLN A 17 -29.55 -8.75 35.09
N SER A 18 -29.18 -9.86 34.44
CA SER A 18 -28.42 -10.95 35.07
C SER A 18 -27.00 -10.99 34.51
N GLN A 19 -26.05 -10.84 35.42
CA GLN A 19 -24.60 -10.77 35.24
C GLN A 19 -24.02 -12.05 34.61
N LEU A 20 -23.07 -11.90 33.69
CA LEU A 20 -22.11 -12.95 33.31
C LEU A 20 -20.71 -12.46 33.70
N SER A 21 -19.98 -13.33 34.39
CA SER A 21 -18.72 -13.06 35.09
C SER A 21 -17.53 -12.82 34.16
N GLU A 22 -16.75 -11.76 34.41
CA GLU A 22 -15.40 -11.61 33.87
C GLU A 22 -14.44 -12.54 34.60
N ARG A 23 -13.92 -13.57 33.90
CA ARG A 23 -12.75 -14.33 34.34
C ARG A 23 -11.78 -14.59 33.19
N GLU A 24 -10.56 -14.13 33.42
CA GLU A 24 -9.26 -14.51 32.86
C GLU A 24 -8.98 -14.18 31.37
N LEU A 25 -8.36 -13.01 31.20
CA LEU A 25 -7.51 -12.63 30.08
C LEU A 25 -6.36 -13.65 29.94
N GLY A 26 -6.39 -14.47 28.89
CA GLY A 26 -5.27 -15.36 28.60
C GLY A 26 -5.49 -16.32 27.45
N SER A 27 -5.46 -15.84 26.20
CA SER A 27 -4.90 -16.63 25.09
C SER A 27 -4.69 -15.75 23.85
N LYS A 28 -3.42 -15.57 23.47
CA LYS A 28 -3.01 -15.02 22.16
C LYS A 28 -3.45 -16.03 21.08
N LYS A 29 -4.49 -15.75 20.27
CA LYS A 29 -4.58 -16.27 18.89
C LYS A 29 -5.67 -15.75 17.96
N ASP A 30 -6.70 -15.03 18.42
CA ASP A 30 -7.79 -14.60 17.51
C ASP A 30 -7.90 -13.07 17.38
N GLN A 31 -6.84 -12.42 16.88
CA GLN A 31 -6.87 -11.00 16.55
C GLN A 31 -7.18 -10.78 15.06
N ALA A 32 -8.32 -11.27 14.61
CA ALA A 32 -8.95 -10.86 13.35
C ALA A 32 -10.29 -10.21 13.70
N VAL A 33 -10.26 -8.91 14.05
CA VAL A 33 -11.48 -8.13 14.20
C VAL A 33 -11.99 -7.80 12.81
N PHE A 34 -13.14 -8.37 12.44
CA PHE A 34 -13.91 -7.96 11.27
C PHE A 34 -14.25 -6.47 11.40
N VAL A 35 -13.78 -5.64 10.46
CA VAL A 35 -14.02 -4.20 10.45
C VAL A 35 -15.37 -3.93 9.80
N GLU A 36 -16.44 -3.76 10.58
CA GLU A 36 -17.73 -3.35 10.01
C GLU A 36 -17.85 -1.84 9.71
N ASN A 37 -16.92 -0.96 10.12
CA ASN A 37 -17.14 0.50 9.95
C ASN A 37 -16.01 1.30 9.29
N CYS A 38 -15.40 0.79 8.22
CA CYS A 38 -14.67 1.63 7.26
C CYS A 38 -15.22 1.46 5.84
N TRP A 39 -16.42 1.98 5.60
CA TRP A 39 -17.03 2.00 4.27
C TRP A 39 -17.51 3.42 3.97
N SER A 40 -16.69 4.19 3.25
CA SER A 40 -17.26 5.12 2.26
C SER A 40 -17.63 4.27 1.06
N LYS A 41 -18.89 4.37 0.62
CA LYS A 41 -19.44 3.57 -0.48
C LYS A 41 -18.64 3.84 -1.76
N ASN A 42 -18.25 2.75 -2.42
CA ASN A 42 -17.64 2.62 -3.75
C ASN A 42 -16.11 2.78 -3.83
N SER A 43 -15.48 1.61 -4.04
CA SER A 43 -14.23 1.35 -4.80
C SER A 43 -12.99 0.89 -4.00
N VAL A 44 -12.69 -0.41 -4.20
CA VAL A 44 -11.41 -1.15 -4.03
C VAL A 44 -10.98 -1.54 -2.60
N PRO A 45 -10.67 -2.83 -2.34
CA PRO A 45 -10.10 -3.28 -1.06
C PRO A 45 -8.64 -2.83 -0.96
N MET A 46 -8.42 -1.67 -0.33
CA MET A 46 -7.08 -1.25 0.05
C MET A 46 -6.56 -2.26 1.10
N LYS A 47 -5.48 -2.97 0.81
CA LYS A 47 -4.78 -3.83 1.80
C LYS A 47 -4.13 -2.95 2.89
N ALA A 48 -4.94 -2.33 3.72
CA ALA A 48 -4.53 -1.64 4.94
C ALA A 48 -4.58 -2.66 6.08
N PHE A 49 -3.44 -2.88 6.74
CA PHE A 49 -3.40 -3.68 7.97
C PHE A 49 -3.68 -2.75 9.15
N CYS A 50 -4.87 -2.87 9.74
CA CYS A 50 -5.25 -2.13 10.94
C CYS A 50 -4.93 -2.99 12.17
N GLN A 51 -4.06 -2.51 13.05
CA GLN A 51 -3.84 -3.13 14.36
C GLN A 51 -4.31 -2.16 15.44
N ASN A 52 -5.22 -2.59 16.31
CA ASN A 52 -5.80 -1.77 17.39
C ASN A 52 -6.23 -0.37 16.89
N THR A 53 -7.12 -0.32 15.89
CA THR A 53 -7.65 0.90 15.24
C THR A 53 -6.64 1.84 14.57
N LYS A 54 -5.35 1.49 14.54
CA LYS A 54 -4.31 2.26 13.86
C LYS A 54 -3.96 1.63 12.52
N CYS A 55 -4.22 2.36 11.43
CA CYS A 55 -3.70 2.01 10.11
C CYS A 55 -2.17 2.14 10.14
N LEU A 56 -1.44 1.03 9.98
CA LEU A 56 0.01 1.06 9.87
C LEU A 56 0.42 1.54 8.49
N SER A 57 0.45 2.87 8.31
CA SER A 57 0.92 3.52 7.09
C SER A 57 2.44 3.54 7.04
N LYS A 58 3.03 3.08 5.93
CA LYS A 58 4.46 3.24 5.64
C LYS A 58 4.62 4.28 4.54
N ARG A 59 5.63 5.13 4.69
CA ARG A 59 6.05 6.09 3.65
C ARG A 59 6.62 5.34 2.45
N LEU A 60 6.73 6.03 1.31
CA LEU A 60 7.52 5.55 0.19
C LEU A 60 8.96 5.34 0.67
N THR A 61 9.52 4.18 0.35
CA THR A 61 10.91 3.87 0.68
C THR A 61 11.47 2.97 -0.41
N PHE A 62 12.46 3.48 -1.13
CA PHE A 62 13.26 2.71 -2.07
C PHE A 62 14.34 1.95 -1.29
N ARG A 63 14.44 0.64 -1.51
CA ARG A 63 15.36 -0.25 -0.80
C ARG A 63 16.36 -0.83 -1.78
N ASP A 64 17.63 -0.81 -1.41
CA ASP A 64 18.70 -1.52 -2.10
C ASP A 64 18.77 -1.27 -3.63
N VAL A 65 18.25 -0.14 -4.13
CA VAL A 65 18.26 0.21 -5.55
C VAL A 65 19.69 0.49 -5.98
N GLN A 66 20.26 -0.48 -6.70
CA GLN A 66 21.61 -0.38 -7.24
C GLN A 66 21.62 0.54 -8.47
N SER A 67 22.68 1.35 -8.59
CA SER A 67 22.96 2.18 -9.74
C SER A 67 24.49 2.34 -9.85
N PRO A 68 25.12 1.97 -10.97
CA PRO A 68 24.50 1.48 -12.20
C PRO A 68 23.97 0.04 -12.09
N GLN A 69 23.01 -0.30 -12.96
CA GLN A 69 22.63 -1.69 -13.24
C GLN A 69 23.18 -2.06 -14.61
N GLU A 70 23.96 -3.13 -14.66
CA GLU A 70 24.70 -3.56 -15.84
C GLU A 70 24.06 -4.79 -16.47
N PHE A 71 23.87 -4.73 -17.78
CA PHE A 71 23.30 -5.81 -18.59
C PHE A 71 24.23 -6.14 -19.75
N ARG A 72 24.04 -7.28 -20.42
CA ARG A 72 24.77 -7.68 -21.62
C ARG A 72 23.96 -7.38 -22.87
N HIS A 73 24.65 -6.91 -23.92
CA HIS A 73 24.03 -6.70 -25.23
C HIS A 73 23.27 -7.96 -25.71
N GLY A 74 22.02 -7.75 -26.13
CA GLY A 74 21.12 -8.77 -26.66
C GLY A 74 20.32 -9.56 -25.63
N GLU A 75 20.57 -9.39 -24.32
CA GLU A 75 19.79 -10.07 -23.28
C GLU A 75 18.47 -9.34 -22.97
N THR A 76 17.61 -9.99 -22.18
CA THR A 76 16.44 -9.33 -21.60
C THR A 76 16.84 -8.77 -20.25
N ALA A 77 16.88 -7.44 -20.14
CA ALA A 77 17.18 -6.74 -18.89
C ALA A 77 15.93 -6.65 -18.01
N GLU A 78 16.12 -6.77 -16.70
CA GLU A 78 15.14 -6.42 -15.68
C GLU A 78 15.77 -5.36 -14.78
N VAL A 79 15.41 -4.09 -14.99
CA VAL A 79 15.87 -2.96 -14.18
C VAL A 79 15.09 -2.96 -12.87
N VAL A 80 15.79 -3.21 -11.77
CA VAL A 80 15.20 -3.44 -10.46
C VAL A 80 14.94 -2.12 -9.75
N CYS A 81 13.70 -1.94 -9.26
CA CYS A 81 13.31 -0.84 -8.39
C CYS A 81 12.44 -1.36 -7.23
N ASP A 82 13.08 -1.73 -6.12
CA ASP A 82 12.36 -2.17 -4.93
C ASP A 82 11.86 -0.96 -4.13
N VAL A 83 10.58 -0.64 -4.31
CA VAL A 83 9.89 0.41 -3.58
C VAL A 83 8.74 -0.17 -2.76
N ILE A 84 8.67 0.24 -1.50
CA ILE A 84 7.61 -0.18 -0.58
C ILE A 84 6.88 1.02 0.00
N SER A 85 5.58 0.84 0.25
CA SER A 85 4.76 1.73 1.06
C SER A 85 3.52 1.01 1.59
N SER A 86 2.79 1.68 2.46
CA SER A 86 1.43 1.27 2.81
C SER A 86 0.56 2.52 2.85
N PRO A 87 -0.46 2.66 1.97
CA PRO A 87 -0.87 1.74 0.89
C PRO A 87 0.20 1.43 -0.16
N VAL A 88 -0.01 0.37 -0.96
CA VAL A 88 0.89 -0.07 -2.04
C VAL A 88 1.09 1.08 -3.03
N PRO A 89 2.32 1.34 -3.49
CA PRO A 89 2.57 2.44 -4.41
C PRO A 89 2.18 2.07 -5.84
N VAL A 90 1.85 3.08 -6.64
CA VAL A 90 1.82 3.00 -8.10
C VAL A 90 3.19 3.41 -8.62
N VAL A 91 3.79 2.62 -9.50
CA VAL A 91 5.12 2.89 -10.06
C VAL A 91 5.00 3.21 -11.55
N VAL A 92 5.67 4.28 -11.97
CA VAL A 92 5.78 4.73 -13.35
C VAL A 92 7.25 4.87 -13.69
N TRP A 93 7.62 4.41 -14.89
CA TRP A 93 8.98 4.48 -15.38
C TRP A 93 9.12 5.57 -16.43
N TYR A 94 10.24 6.30 -16.39
CA TYR A 94 10.58 7.30 -17.39
C TYR A 94 11.97 7.05 -17.97
N TYR A 95 12.13 7.38 -19.24
CA TYR A 95 13.42 7.45 -19.93
C TYR A 95 13.49 8.76 -20.71
N GLN A 96 14.55 9.54 -20.50
CA GLN A 96 14.71 10.87 -21.12
C GLN A 96 13.48 11.78 -20.90
N ASP A 97 12.99 11.84 -19.66
CA ASP A 97 11.81 12.60 -19.23
C ASP A 97 10.48 12.23 -19.93
N LYS A 98 10.45 11.09 -20.62
CA LYS A 98 9.23 10.53 -21.23
C LYS A 98 8.78 9.29 -20.50
N GLU A 99 7.49 9.24 -20.21
CA GLU A 99 6.87 8.05 -19.62
C GLU A 99 7.00 6.86 -20.56
N ILE A 100 7.42 5.72 -20.01
CA ILE A 100 7.48 4.45 -20.71
C ILE A 100 6.12 3.80 -20.60
N THR A 101 5.34 3.86 -21.68
CA THR A 101 4.06 3.17 -21.78
C THR A 101 4.19 1.96 -22.71
N GLU A 102 3.45 0.88 -22.41
CA GLU A 102 3.43 -0.34 -23.26
C GLU A 102 2.99 -0.04 -24.71
N GLU A 103 2.19 1.01 -24.94
CA GLU A 103 1.70 1.40 -26.26
C GLU A 103 2.79 1.94 -27.20
N HIS A 104 3.86 2.52 -26.64
CA HIS A 104 4.91 3.18 -27.43
C HIS A 104 6.14 2.31 -27.65
N HIS A 105 6.30 1.22 -26.89
CA HIS A 105 7.50 0.42 -26.88
C HIS A 105 7.22 -1.07 -26.65
N SER A 106 7.02 -1.82 -27.73
CA SER A 106 6.71 -3.27 -27.67
C SER A 106 7.77 -4.14 -26.97
N ARG A 107 8.99 -3.63 -26.78
CA ARG A 107 10.08 -4.30 -26.04
C ARG A 107 10.13 -3.98 -24.55
N PHE A 108 9.37 -2.97 -24.09
CA PHE A 108 9.41 -2.47 -22.73
C PHE A 108 8.13 -2.91 -22.00
N GLN A 109 8.29 -3.40 -20.77
CA GLN A 109 7.17 -3.85 -19.95
C GLN A 109 7.43 -3.53 -18.49
N VAL A 110 6.46 -2.90 -17.83
CA VAL A 110 6.49 -2.76 -16.37
C VAL A 110 5.90 -4.04 -15.75
N LEU A 111 6.71 -4.76 -14.98
CA LEU A 111 6.34 -6.02 -14.35
C LEU A 111 5.48 -5.79 -13.10
N THR A 112 4.80 -6.85 -12.63
CA THR A 112 3.93 -6.79 -11.43
C THR A 112 4.69 -6.57 -10.12
N ASN A 113 6.01 -6.76 -10.12
CA ASN A 113 6.91 -6.42 -9.02
C ASN A 113 7.46 -4.97 -9.11
N ASN A 114 6.94 -4.16 -10.04
CA ASN A 114 7.36 -2.79 -10.36
C ASN A 114 8.70 -2.64 -11.09
N ASN A 115 9.38 -3.74 -11.45
CA ASN A 115 10.61 -3.68 -12.23
C ASN A 115 10.31 -3.39 -13.71
N LEU A 116 11.26 -2.78 -14.41
CA LEU A 116 11.16 -2.53 -15.85
C LEU A 116 11.89 -3.63 -16.61
N GLN A 117 11.17 -4.39 -17.42
CA GLN A 117 11.74 -5.35 -18.36
C GLN A 117 11.97 -4.70 -19.72
N ILE A 118 13.15 -4.93 -20.30
CA ILE A 118 13.50 -4.50 -21.66
C ILE A 118 14.07 -5.70 -22.43
N GLN A 119 13.39 -6.13 -23.48
CA GLN A 119 13.82 -7.26 -24.30
C GLN A 119 14.91 -6.86 -25.30
N GLN A 120 15.91 -7.72 -25.48
CA GLN A 120 17.00 -7.54 -26.45
C GLN A 120 17.69 -6.18 -26.31
N VAL A 121 18.26 -5.90 -25.14
CA VAL A 121 18.88 -4.60 -24.87
C VAL A 121 20.07 -4.34 -25.78
N THR A 122 20.22 -3.10 -26.20
CA THR A 122 21.29 -2.62 -27.07
C THR A 122 22.01 -1.44 -26.44
N LYS A 123 23.15 -1.04 -27.02
CA LYS A 123 23.85 0.19 -26.60
C LYS A 123 22.98 1.45 -26.67
N ALA A 124 21.98 1.48 -27.53
CA ALA A 124 21.06 2.62 -27.64
C ALA A 124 20.06 2.72 -26.49
N ASP A 125 19.88 1.63 -25.72
CA ASP A 125 19.01 1.62 -24.55
C ASP A 125 19.75 2.18 -23.31
N GLU A 126 21.09 2.33 -23.33
CA GLU A 126 21.85 2.91 -22.20
C GLU A 126 21.34 4.31 -21.81
N GLY A 127 21.41 4.63 -20.51
CA GLY A 127 21.04 5.93 -20.00
C GLY A 127 20.46 5.89 -18.59
N VAL A 128 19.82 6.99 -18.20
CA VAL A 128 19.21 7.12 -16.87
C VAL A 128 17.71 6.87 -16.98
N TYR A 129 17.24 5.89 -16.22
CA TYR A 129 15.84 5.53 -16.06
C TYR A 129 15.34 6.02 -14.72
N ARG A 130 14.20 6.71 -14.69
CA ARG A 130 13.57 7.14 -13.45
C ARG A 130 12.48 6.15 -13.05
N CYS A 131 12.60 5.61 -11.85
CA CYS A 131 11.54 4.89 -11.18
C CYS A 131 10.82 5.87 -10.24
N GLU A 132 9.62 6.31 -10.64
CA GLU A 132 8.78 7.20 -9.84
C GLU A 132 7.68 6.38 -9.16
N ALA A 133 7.53 6.57 -7.85
CA ALA A 133 6.51 5.92 -7.07
C ALA A 133 5.56 6.95 -6.46
N SER A 134 4.27 6.65 -6.47
CA SER A 134 3.25 7.52 -5.91
C SER A 134 2.24 6.76 -5.03
N VAL A 135 1.74 7.43 -4.00
CA VAL A 135 0.65 6.96 -3.15
C VAL A 135 -0.47 8.00 -3.21
N GLU A 136 -1.37 7.83 -4.19
CA GLU A 136 -2.45 8.78 -4.50
C GLU A 136 -3.28 9.16 -3.27
N ALA A 137 -3.59 8.19 -2.40
CA ALA A 137 -4.39 8.40 -1.19
C ALA A 137 -3.80 9.43 -0.21
N ARG A 138 -2.51 9.76 -0.32
CA ARG A 138 -1.83 10.78 0.49
C ARG A 138 -1.17 11.89 -0.32
N GLY A 139 -1.20 11.82 -1.64
CA GLY A 139 -0.44 12.74 -2.50
C GLY A 139 1.07 12.68 -2.26
N GLU A 140 1.60 11.51 -1.90
CA GLU A 140 3.04 11.28 -1.70
C GLU A 140 3.65 10.81 -3.02
N ILE A 141 4.73 11.46 -3.47
CA ILE A 141 5.48 11.10 -4.67
C ILE A 141 6.97 11.17 -4.32
N ASP A 142 7.73 10.17 -4.74
CA ASP A 142 9.19 10.13 -4.61
C ASP A 142 9.77 9.30 -5.77
N PHE A 143 11.05 9.48 -6.08
CA PHE A 143 11.68 8.81 -7.22
C PHE A 143 13.16 8.54 -7.04
N VAL A 144 13.68 7.59 -7.81
CA VAL A 144 15.11 7.30 -7.93
C VAL A 144 15.52 7.20 -9.39
N ASP A 145 16.71 7.72 -9.69
CA ASP A 145 17.32 7.66 -11.01
C ASP A 145 18.35 6.52 -11.04
N ILE A 146 18.18 5.61 -12.00
CA ILE A 146 18.96 4.38 -12.15
C ILE A 146 19.72 4.46 -13.48
N ALA A 147 21.05 4.39 -13.41
CA ALA A 147 21.88 4.32 -14.61
C ALA A 147 21.88 2.88 -15.14
N MET A 148 21.40 2.68 -16.36
CA MET A 148 21.50 1.41 -17.07
C MET A 148 22.69 1.42 -18.03
N VAL A 149 23.55 0.41 -17.89
CA VAL A 149 24.75 0.22 -18.73
C VAL A 149 24.63 -1.12 -19.44
N VAL A 150 24.99 -1.17 -20.72
CA VAL A 150 24.90 -2.38 -21.55
C VAL A 150 26.31 -2.76 -22.01
N ASN A 151 26.87 -3.78 -21.39
CA ASN A 151 28.20 -4.29 -21.69
C ASN A 151 28.21 -5.22 -22.91
N GLY A 152 29.34 -5.24 -23.62
CA GLY A 152 29.50 -5.96 -24.88
C GLY A 152 29.25 -5.05 -26.09
N GLU A 153 29.86 -5.39 -27.21
CA GLU A 153 29.81 -4.62 -28.45
C GLU A 153 29.38 -5.55 -29.60
N LEU A 154 28.83 -4.92 -30.65
CA LEU A 154 28.42 -5.53 -31.92
C LEU A 154 29.59 -6.22 -32.64
#